data_AF-A0AAD5LQ08-F1
#
_entry.id   AF-A0AAD5LQ08-F1
#
_cell.length_a   1.000
_cell.length_b   1.000
_cell.length_c   1.000
_cell.angle_alpha   90.00
_cell.angle_beta   90.00
_cell.angle_gamma   90.00
#
_symmetry.space_group_name_H-M   'P 1'
#
loop_
_entity.id
_entity.type
_entity.pdbx_description
1 polymer ?
#
loop_
_entity_poly.entity_id
_entity_poly.type
_entity_poly.pdbx_seq_one_letter_code
_entity_poly.pdbx_strand_id
1 'polypeptide(L)'
;MTLFAALVASSLALYGAVDATDGPRVNGWYPCAESDDDSSGAPNGTLASLATFECAEVKVPLCYDGVCDSDDTIELFVRRRLAKKKPADGQPRALFRVPGGPGQTSVIEEGWMVQYAESLDDTVDMYTDRLKVDSGLLYNIIVYSERWSQPSPTKAEHTKFFHDCPFPLDTDALQQVFCEFNGFKDPACADYKTENSSSSEGFHYEHDKYFDAPVVLPDHASALIINGGLDFATPLEFGELLYKKLRDTGRGAMKVNFAYGTHCGGEAVEPDASTPCRDGIISSFIANDGDVDEVSLACMDEIPTASFA
;
A
#
# COMPACT_ATOMS: atom_id res chain seq x y z
N MET A 1 16.46 -47.83 46.05
CA MET A 1 16.15 -48.11 44.65
C MET A 1 15.32 -46.93 44.15
N THR A 2 15.98 -46.07 43.36
CA THR A 2 15.45 -45.06 42.42
C THR A 2 14.53 -43.93 42.94
N LEU A 3 15.14 -42.73 43.03
CA LEU A 3 14.50 -41.42 42.96
C LEU A 3 13.83 -41.22 41.59
N PHE A 4 12.72 -40.47 41.55
CA PHE A 4 12.39 -39.59 40.42
C PHE A 4 11.75 -38.30 40.97
N ALA A 5 12.56 -37.24 41.05
CA ALA A 5 12.08 -35.87 41.15
C ALA A 5 11.84 -35.37 39.72
N ALA A 6 10.64 -34.89 39.44
CA ALA A 6 10.28 -34.28 38.16
C ALA A 6 10.95 -32.90 38.05
N LEU A 7 11.89 -32.76 37.11
CA LEU A 7 12.42 -31.49 36.65
C LEU A 7 11.38 -30.84 35.75
N VAL A 8 10.81 -29.72 36.19
CA VAL A 8 10.08 -28.79 35.32
C VAL A 8 11.13 -28.00 34.54
N ALA A 9 11.33 -28.37 33.28
CA ALA A 9 12.13 -27.57 32.36
C ALA A 9 11.30 -26.37 31.90
N SER A 10 11.61 -25.19 32.43
CA SER A 10 11.16 -23.92 31.85
C SER A 10 11.81 -23.77 30.48
N SER A 11 11.03 -23.97 29.42
CA SER A 11 11.41 -23.61 28.07
C SER A 11 11.42 -22.09 27.93
N LEU A 12 12.54 -21.45 28.27
CA LEU A 12 12.87 -20.15 27.68
C LEU A 12 13.11 -20.40 26.19
N ALA A 13 12.16 -19.97 25.36
CA ALA A 13 12.42 -19.78 23.95
C ALA A 13 13.54 -18.74 23.82
N LEU A 14 14.74 -19.20 23.48
CA LEU A 14 15.76 -18.32 22.93
C LEU A 14 15.22 -17.82 21.58
N TYR A 15 14.65 -16.62 21.59
CA TYR A 15 14.66 -15.79 20.39
C TYR A 15 16.13 -15.52 20.09
N GLY A 16 16.66 -16.22 19.08
CA GLY A 16 17.93 -15.84 18.50
C GLY A 16 17.80 -14.39 18.02
N ALA A 17 18.54 -13.49 18.64
CA ALA A 17 18.78 -12.19 18.08
C ALA A 17 19.54 -12.42 16.77
N VAL A 18 18.90 -12.13 15.65
CA VAL A 18 19.60 -11.98 14.38
C VAL A 18 20.54 -10.79 14.58
N ASP A 19 21.83 -11.02 14.37
CA ASP A 19 22.84 -9.98 14.48
C ASP A 19 22.56 -8.94 13.39
N ALA A 20 22.02 -7.78 13.78
CA ALA A 20 21.70 -6.67 12.88
C ALA A 20 22.98 -5.90 12.49
N THR A 21 23.98 -6.60 11.94
CA THR A 21 25.29 -6.01 11.61
C THR A 21 25.44 -5.55 10.16
N ASP A 22 24.50 -5.86 9.27
CA ASP A 22 24.49 -5.32 7.91
C ASP A 22 23.12 -4.67 7.65
N GLY A 23 22.97 -3.42 8.09
CA GLY A 23 21.82 -2.60 7.72
C GLY A 23 21.69 -2.46 6.19
N PRO A 24 20.54 -2.00 5.68
CA PRO A 24 20.30 -1.86 4.24
C PRO A 24 21.44 -1.09 3.57
N ARG A 25 22.07 -1.71 2.56
CA ARG A 25 23.22 -1.10 1.88
C ARG A 25 22.71 -0.15 0.82
N VAL A 26 22.91 1.14 1.05
CA VAL A 26 22.56 2.21 0.11
C VAL A 26 23.76 2.48 -0.79
N ASN A 27 23.56 2.48 -2.11
CA ASN A 27 24.63 2.72 -3.11
C ASN A 27 25.14 4.19 -3.17
N GLY A 28 24.62 5.05 -2.29
CA GLY A 28 24.88 6.49 -2.25
C GLY A 28 23.74 7.28 -2.89
N TRP A 29 23.46 8.46 -2.34
CA TRP A 29 22.42 9.35 -2.86
C TRP A 29 22.97 10.21 -3.99
N TYR A 30 22.23 10.29 -5.09
CA TYR A 30 22.55 11.15 -6.23
C TYR A 30 21.34 11.98 -6.67
N PRO A 31 21.54 13.22 -7.17
CA PRO A 31 20.44 14.03 -7.69
C PRO A 31 19.70 13.31 -8.83
N CYS A 32 18.38 13.36 -8.83
CA CYS A 32 17.56 12.76 -9.87
C CYS A 32 16.36 13.65 -10.24
N ALA A 33 15.99 13.62 -11.51
CA ALA A 33 14.88 14.42 -12.03
C ALA A 33 13.50 13.83 -11.69
N GLU A 34 12.50 14.70 -11.72
CA GLU A 34 11.07 14.37 -11.86
C GLU A 34 10.85 13.47 -13.08
N SER A 35 9.89 12.54 -12.95
CA SER A 35 9.62 11.54 -13.99
C SER A 35 8.94 12.12 -15.23
N ASP A 36 8.22 13.24 -15.10
CA ASP A 36 7.51 13.92 -16.19
C ASP A 36 8.32 15.05 -16.84
N ASP A 37 9.64 15.09 -16.61
CA ASP A 37 10.50 16.02 -17.31
C ASP A 37 10.63 15.60 -18.79
N ASP A 38 9.78 16.23 -19.63
CA ASP A 38 9.60 16.16 -21.10
C ASP A 38 10.88 16.19 -21.96
N SER A 39 12.06 16.01 -21.38
CA SER A 39 13.28 15.64 -22.07
C SER A 39 13.17 14.22 -22.65
N SER A 40 12.55 14.12 -23.83
CA SER A 40 12.59 12.94 -24.69
C SER A 40 14.05 12.47 -24.89
N GLY A 41 14.54 11.60 -24.01
CA GLY A 41 15.86 10.98 -24.07
C GLY A 41 17.04 11.71 -23.41
N ALA A 42 16.86 12.70 -22.53
CA ALA A 42 18.00 13.18 -21.71
C ALA A 42 18.02 12.45 -20.35
N PRO A 43 19.18 11.89 -19.91
CA PRO A 43 19.27 11.17 -18.63
C PRO A 43 19.07 12.07 -17.39
N ASN A 44 19.08 13.40 -17.59
CA ASN A 44 19.04 14.42 -16.56
C ASN A 44 18.05 15.51 -17.02
N GLY A 45 16.90 15.62 -16.36
CA GLY A 45 15.93 16.70 -16.59
C GLY A 45 16.47 18.11 -16.34
N THR A 46 15.59 19.10 -16.22
CA THR A 46 15.92 20.49 -15.90
C THR A 46 16.71 20.60 -14.58
N LEU A 47 17.55 21.64 -14.47
CA LEU A 47 18.33 21.88 -13.25
C LEU A 47 17.46 22.08 -12.00
N ALA A 48 16.25 22.62 -12.17
CA ALA A 48 15.27 22.76 -11.10
C ALA A 48 14.75 21.39 -10.64
N SER A 49 14.37 20.53 -11.60
CA SER A 49 13.93 19.15 -11.36
C SER A 49 15.00 18.29 -10.68
N LEU A 50 16.25 18.40 -11.11
CA LEU A 50 17.40 17.73 -10.47
C LEU A 50 17.69 18.21 -9.04
N ALA A 51 17.21 19.40 -8.67
CA ALA A 51 17.37 19.92 -7.31
C ALA A 51 16.23 19.49 -6.37
N THR A 52 15.18 18.85 -6.89
CA THR A 52 14.01 18.46 -6.10
C THR A 52 14.23 17.14 -5.38
N PHE A 53 14.84 16.15 -6.03
CA PHE A 53 14.93 14.78 -5.52
C PHE A 53 16.34 14.22 -5.51
N GLU A 54 16.59 13.33 -4.55
CA GLU A 54 17.74 12.44 -4.52
C GLU A 54 17.26 10.99 -4.67
N CYS A 55 18.05 10.18 -5.35
CA CYS A 55 17.73 8.78 -5.59
C CYS A 55 18.88 7.88 -5.13
N ALA A 56 18.54 6.64 -4.78
CA ALA A 56 19.49 5.60 -4.44
C ALA A 56 18.90 4.22 -4.75
N GLU A 57 19.77 3.22 -4.79
CA GLU A 57 19.38 1.82 -4.72
C GLU A 57 19.75 1.28 -3.34
N VAL A 58 18.81 0.56 -2.76
CA VAL A 58 18.92 -0.04 -1.44
C VAL A 58 18.89 -1.55 -1.63
N LYS A 59 20.02 -2.19 -1.36
CA LYS A 59 20.12 -3.65 -1.38
C LYS A 59 19.52 -4.21 -0.09
N VAL A 60 18.49 -5.04 -0.23
CA VAL A 60 17.78 -5.70 0.88
C VAL A 60 17.72 -7.21 0.67
N PRO A 61 17.56 -8.01 1.73
CA PRO A 61 17.30 -9.44 1.60
C PRO A 61 16.03 -9.70 0.78
N LEU A 62 16.07 -10.72 -0.09
CA LEU A 62 14.88 -11.24 -0.76
C LEU A 62 14.02 -12.03 0.25
N CYS A 63 14.67 -12.75 1.16
CA CYS A 63 14.03 -13.53 2.20
C CYS A 63 14.30 -12.96 3.59
N TYR A 64 13.29 -13.04 4.46
CA TYR A 64 13.39 -12.72 5.88
C TYR A 64 13.22 -13.97 6.72
N ASP A 65 13.85 -13.98 7.90
CA ASP A 65 13.85 -15.12 8.81
C ASP A 65 12.43 -15.62 9.13
N GLY A 66 12.23 -16.92 8.88
CA GLY A 66 10.97 -17.60 9.11
C GLY A 66 9.87 -17.28 8.08
N VAL A 67 10.20 -16.59 6.97
CA VAL A 67 9.32 -16.45 5.80
C VAL A 67 9.75 -17.41 4.70
N CYS A 68 11.01 -17.34 4.29
CA CYS A 68 11.62 -18.24 3.30
C CYS A 68 13.11 -18.45 3.58
N ASP A 69 13.71 -19.44 2.91
CA ASP A 69 15.12 -19.81 3.05
C ASP A 69 15.88 -19.41 1.77
N SER A 70 16.52 -18.24 1.81
CA SER A 70 17.42 -17.75 0.75
C SER A 70 18.31 -16.61 1.26
N ASP A 71 19.56 -16.60 0.81
CA ASP A 71 20.50 -15.49 1.02
C ASP A 71 20.50 -14.48 -0.14
N ASP A 72 19.61 -14.67 -1.12
CA ASP A 72 19.48 -13.76 -2.26
C ASP A 72 19.03 -12.38 -1.79
N THR A 73 19.34 -11.38 -2.62
CA THR A 73 19.04 -9.99 -2.35
C THR A 73 18.36 -9.35 -3.54
N ILE A 74 17.50 -8.37 -3.28
CA ILE A 74 16.92 -7.51 -4.29
C ILE A 74 17.41 -6.07 -4.11
N GLU A 75 17.41 -5.32 -5.20
CA GLU A 75 17.74 -3.91 -5.21
C GLU A 75 16.45 -3.12 -5.32
N LEU A 76 16.15 -2.33 -4.29
CA LEU A 76 15.01 -1.43 -4.26
C LEU A 76 15.46 -0.04 -4.66
N PHE A 77 14.83 0.53 -5.68
CA PHE A 77 15.03 1.93 -5.98
C PHE A 77 14.26 2.78 -4.97
N VAL A 78 14.92 3.76 -4.37
CA VAL A 78 14.30 4.73 -3.46
C VAL A 78 14.57 6.14 -3.97
N ARG A 79 13.52 6.93 -4.06
CA ARG A 79 13.58 8.38 -4.26
C ARG A 79 13.26 9.08 -2.95
N ARG A 80 13.95 10.18 -2.67
CA ARG A 80 13.65 11.05 -1.53
C ARG A 80 13.66 12.52 -1.86
N ARG A 81 12.93 13.29 -1.06
CA ARG A 81 13.00 14.75 -0.96
C ARG A 81 13.32 15.09 0.49
N LEU A 82 14.44 15.74 0.74
CA LEU A 82 14.82 16.12 2.10
C LEU A 82 14.11 17.41 2.54
N ALA A 83 13.79 17.49 3.82
CA ALA A 83 13.29 18.68 4.48
C ALA A 83 14.33 19.82 4.38
N LYS A 84 13.86 21.04 4.10
CA LYS A 84 14.71 22.25 4.10
C LYS A 84 14.68 22.98 5.43
N LYS A 85 13.70 22.71 6.28
CA LYS A 85 13.51 23.32 7.60
C LYS A 85 13.49 22.27 8.69
N LYS A 86 13.73 22.72 9.92
CA LYS A 86 13.58 21.89 11.12
C LYS A 86 12.16 22.06 11.68
N PRO A 87 11.50 20.97 12.10
CA PRO A 87 10.25 21.05 12.85
C PRO A 87 10.36 21.93 14.10
N ALA A 88 9.28 22.64 14.45
CA ALA A 88 9.27 23.57 15.58
C ALA A 88 9.50 22.89 16.93
N ASP A 89 9.06 21.63 17.06
CA ASP A 89 9.28 20.78 18.23
C ASP A 89 10.66 20.09 18.23
N GLY A 90 11.45 20.26 17.17
CA GLY A 90 12.76 19.68 17.01
C GLY A 90 12.77 18.17 16.69
N GLN A 91 11.61 17.54 16.49
CA GLN A 91 11.52 16.10 16.22
C GLN A 91 11.52 15.82 14.71
N PRO A 92 12.58 15.19 14.16
CA PRO A 92 12.63 14.86 12.73
C PRO A 92 11.49 13.92 12.34
N ARG A 93 10.94 14.10 11.14
CA ARG A 93 9.84 13.30 10.61
C ARG A 93 10.19 12.80 9.22
N ALA A 94 9.80 11.57 8.93
CA ALA A 94 9.93 10.95 7.63
C ALA A 94 8.59 10.39 7.16
N LEU A 95 8.20 10.70 5.93
CA LEU A 95 7.01 10.17 5.26
C LEU A 95 7.43 9.23 4.13
N PHE A 96 7.09 7.95 4.25
CA PHE A 96 7.18 7.00 3.16
C PHE A 96 5.81 6.91 2.48
N ARG A 97 5.74 7.27 1.21
CA ARG A 97 4.55 7.05 0.40
C ARG A 97 4.81 5.90 -0.56
N VAL A 98 3.82 5.04 -0.70
CA VAL A 98 3.86 3.87 -1.58
C VAL A 98 2.51 3.81 -2.27
N PRO A 99 2.46 3.77 -3.61
CA PRO A 99 1.20 3.68 -4.34
C PRO A 99 0.51 2.34 -4.08
N GLY A 100 -0.80 2.31 -4.31
CA GLY A 100 -1.60 1.08 -4.26
C GLY A 100 -1.49 0.25 -5.54
N GLY A 101 -2.62 -0.29 -6.00
CA GLY A 101 -2.68 -1.15 -7.19
C GLY A 101 -2.54 -2.62 -6.83
N PRO A 102 -1.61 -3.03 -5.96
CA PRO A 102 -0.21 -3.37 -6.31
C PRO A 102 0.28 -3.18 -7.75
N GLY A 103 1.59 -2.97 -7.88
CA GLY A 103 2.26 -2.92 -9.18
C GLY A 103 2.03 -1.61 -9.95
N GLN A 104 1.42 -0.60 -9.32
CA GLN A 104 1.26 0.73 -9.88
C GLN A 104 2.56 1.53 -9.79
N THR A 105 2.81 2.41 -10.75
CA THR A 105 3.93 3.34 -10.73
C THR A 105 3.85 4.37 -9.60
N SER A 106 5.02 4.78 -9.12
CA SER A 106 5.17 5.79 -8.07
C SER A 106 5.35 7.21 -8.64
N VAL A 107 5.08 7.42 -9.93
CA VAL A 107 5.24 8.74 -10.59
C VAL A 107 4.31 9.77 -9.97
N ILE A 108 3.06 9.38 -9.70
CA ILE A 108 2.05 10.24 -9.06
C ILE A 108 2.51 10.68 -7.65
N GLU A 109 3.31 9.85 -6.96
CA GLU A 109 3.81 10.14 -5.62
C GLU A 109 4.72 11.37 -5.59
N GLU A 110 5.41 11.68 -6.68
CA GLU A 110 6.31 12.82 -6.78
C GLU A 110 5.56 14.15 -6.61
N GLY A 111 4.41 14.30 -7.27
CA GLY A 111 3.55 15.47 -7.14
C GLY A 111 3.05 15.66 -5.70
N TRP A 112 2.63 14.56 -5.05
CA TRP A 112 2.22 14.59 -3.65
C TRP A 112 3.35 14.95 -2.70
N MET A 113 4.59 14.49 -2.95
CA MET A 113 5.75 14.88 -2.13
C MET A 113 6.01 16.39 -2.20
N VAL A 114 5.84 16.99 -3.38
CA VAL A 114 5.97 18.46 -3.54
C VAL A 114 4.86 19.18 -2.79
N GLN A 115 3.60 18.76 -2.97
CA GLN A 115 2.45 19.38 -2.30
C GLN A 115 2.53 19.25 -0.78
N TYR A 116 2.87 18.06 -0.27
CA TYR A 116 3.00 17.86 1.18
C TYR A 116 4.14 18.69 1.75
N ALA A 117 5.25 18.85 1.03
CA ALA A 117 6.34 19.69 1.49
C ALA A 117 5.90 21.14 1.68
N GLU A 118 5.04 21.68 0.81
CA GLU A 118 4.46 23.01 1.01
C GLU A 118 3.52 23.04 2.22
N SER A 119 2.61 22.08 2.33
CA SER A 119 1.63 22.02 3.43
C SER A 119 2.24 21.78 4.82
N LEU A 120 3.42 21.15 4.87
CA LEU A 120 4.15 20.80 6.10
C LEU A 120 5.34 21.74 6.34
N ASP A 121 5.34 22.92 5.70
CA ASP A 121 6.37 23.95 5.81
C ASP A 121 7.82 23.46 5.56
N ASP A 122 7.98 22.46 4.70
CA ASP A 122 9.26 21.86 4.31
C ASP A 122 10.05 21.26 5.50
N THR A 123 9.33 20.69 6.46
CA THR A 123 9.90 20.13 7.72
C THR A 123 9.98 18.59 7.76
N VAL A 124 9.55 17.91 6.70
CA VAL A 124 9.42 16.44 6.65
C VAL A 124 10.25 15.88 5.50
N ASP A 125 11.10 14.89 5.81
CA ASP A 125 11.80 14.11 4.80
C ASP A 125 10.80 13.15 4.14
N MET A 126 10.82 13.03 2.82
CA MET A 126 9.83 12.22 2.09
C MET A 126 10.52 11.19 1.24
N TYR A 127 9.93 10.00 1.15
CA TYR A 127 10.48 8.85 0.46
C TYR A 127 9.36 8.15 -0.34
N THR A 128 9.73 7.62 -1.49
CA THR A 128 8.88 6.73 -2.29
C THR A 128 9.76 5.73 -3.02
N ASP A 129 9.21 4.58 -3.41
CA ASP A 129 9.84 3.73 -4.39
C ASP A 129 9.79 4.37 -5.79
N ARG A 130 10.47 3.77 -6.78
CA ARG A 130 10.34 4.20 -8.20
C ARG A 130 9.95 3.02 -9.06
N LEU A 131 8.69 2.61 -8.97
CA LEU A 131 8.08 1.83 -10.03
C LEU A 131 7.83 2.76 -11.22
N LYS A 132 8.58 2.57 -12.32
CA LYS A 132 8.49 3.42 -13.52
C LYS A 132 7.38 3.02 -14.48
N VAL A 133 6.94 1.75 -14.41
CA VAL A 133 5.94 1.18 -15.32
C VAL A 133 5.00 0.30 -14.52
N ASP A 134 3.70 0.42 -14.80
CA ASP A 134 2.69 -0.43 -14.20
C ASP A 134 2.92 -1.89 -14.60
N SER A 135 2.85 -2.80 -13.64
CA SER A 135 3.02 -4.23 -13.87
C SER A 135 1.69 -4.97 -13.69
N GLY A 136 0.98 -5.17 -14.80
CA GLY A 136 -0.25 -5.97 -14.81
C GLY A 136 -0.02 -7.43 -14.37
N LEU A 137 1.18 -7.98 -14.64
CA LEU A 137 1.54 -9.32 -14.16
C LEU A 137 1.66 -9.36 -12.63
N LEU A 138 2.31 -8.36 -12.02
CA LEU A 138 2.45 -8.27 -10.57
C LEU A 138 1.09 -8.00 -9.89
N TYR A 139 0.29 -7.11 -10.48
CA TYR A 139 -1.09 -6.88 -10.05
C TYR A 139 -1.87 -8.20 -10.04
N ASN A 140 -1.87 -8.92 -11.16
CA ASN A 140 -2.66 -10.15 -11.31
C ASN A 140 -2.19 -11.27 -10.39
N ILE A 141 -0.88 -11.51 -10.24
CA ILE A 141 -0.40 -12.58 -9.34
C ILE A 141 -0.82 -12.31 -7.90
N ILE A 142 -0.77 -11.05 -7.43
CA ILE A 142 -1.19 -10.70 -6.07
C ILE A 142 -2.71 -10.81 -5.94
N VAL A 143 -3.47 -10.21 -6.86
CA VAL A 143 -4.94 -10.23 -6.80
C VAL A 143 -5.47 -11.66 -6.86
N TYR A 144 -4.95 -12.51 -7.75
CA TYR A 144 -5.42 -13.88 -7.89
C TYR A 144 -4.96 -14.82 -6.77
N SER A 145 -3.81 -14.53 -6.14
CA SER A 145 -3.35 -15.33 -5.00
C SER A 145 -4.06 -14.91 -3.72
N GLU A 146 -4.31 -13.62 -3.49
CA GLU A 146 -4.72 -13.10 -2.17
C GLU A 146 -6.15 -12.56 -2.08
N ARG A 147 -6.69 -12.02 -3.18
CA ARG A 147 -7.96 -11.27 -3.15
C ARG A 147 -9.08 -11.95 -3.91
N TRP A 148 -8.75 -12.83 -4.84
CA TRP A 148 -9.75 -13.58 -5.58
C TRP A 148 -10.57 -14.44 -4.63
N SER A 149 -11.88 -14.46 -4.82
CA SER A 149 -12.78 -15.19 -3.94
C SER A 149 -12.47 -16.68 -3.99
N GLN A 150 -12.35 -17.30 -2.82
CA GLN A 150 -12.10 -18.74 -2.66
C GLN A 150 -13.21 -19.35 -1.78
N PRO A 151 -14.04 -20.27 -2.30
CA PRO A 151 -14.03 -20.81 -3.67
C PRO A 151 -14.40 -19.75 -4.72
N SER A 152 -13.88 -19.91 -5.94
CA SER A 152 -14.18 -19.02 -7.06
C SER A 152 -15.66 -19.04 -7.44
N PRO A 153 -16.29 -17.89 -7.72
CA PRO A 153 -17.63 -17.86 -8.26
C PRO A 153 -17.68 -18.50 -9.65
N THR A 154 -18.78 -19.20 -9.93
CA THR A 154 -19.05 -19.78 -11.26
C THR A 154 -19.43 -18.70 -12.26
N LYS A 155 -19.30 -18.99 -13.56
CA LYS A 155 -19.75 -18.11 -14.65
C LYS A 155 -21.21 -17.69 -14.50
N ALA A 156 -22.07 -18.61 -14.04
CA ALA A 156 -23.48 -18.33 -13.79
C ALA A 156 -23.69 -17.34 -12.64
N GLU A 157 -22.89 -17.44 -11.56
CA GLU A 157 -22.95 -16.50 -10.44
C GLU A 157 -22.45 -15.11 -10.84
N HIS A 158 -21.37 -15.01 -11.60
CA HIS A 158 -20.92 -13.73 -12.18
C HIS A 158 -21.96 -13.10 -13.08
N THR A 159 -22.58 -13.89 -13.97
CA THR A 159 -23.65 -13.42 -14.86
C THR A 159 -24.85 -12.91 -14.08
N LYS A 160 -25.25 -13.64 -13.03
CA LYS A 160 -26.33 -13.22 -12.14
C LYS A 160 -25.99 -11.91 -11.44
N PHE A 161 -24.77 -11.79 -10.89
CA PHE A 161 -24.32 -10.56 -10.24
C PHE A 161 -24.31 -9.36 -11.20
N PHE A 162 -23.83 -9.56 -12.44
CA PHE A 162 -23.85 -8.54 -13.48
C PHE A 162 -25.27 -8.03 -13.77
N HIS A 163 -26.27 -8.92 -13.83
CA HIS A 163 -27.65 -8.52 -14.11
C HIS A 163 -28.38 -7.90 -12.91
N ASP A 164 -27.99 -8.27 -11.69
CA ASP A 164 -28.61 -7.75 -10.46
C ASP A 164 -27.99 -6.42 -9.99
N CYS A 165 -26.77 -6.10 -10.41
CA CYS A 165 -26.05 -4.92 -9.97
C CYS A 165 -26.42 -3.66 -10.79
N PRO A 166 -26.69 -2.50 -10.15
CA PRO A 166 -26.96 -1.24 -10.85
C PRO A 166 -25.80 -0.68 -11.69
N PHE A 167 -24.56 -0.98 -11.29
CA PHE A 167 -23.33 -0.55 -11.97
C PHE A 167 -22.42 -1.75 -12.22
N PRO A 168 -22.79 -2.65 -13.15
CA PRO A 168 -22.07 -3.89 -13.30
C PRO A 168 -20.82 -3.71 -14.17
N LEU A 169 -19.77 -4.45 -13.82
CA LEU A 169 -18.61 -4.68 -14.66
C LEU A 169 -18.67 -6.14 -15.13
N ASP A 170 -18.49 -6.39 -16.42
CA ASP A 170 -18.34 -7.75 -16.93
C ASP A 170 -17.00 -8.32 -16.46
N THR A 171 -17.06 -9.43 -15.72
CA THR A 171 -15.90 -10.09 -15.13
C THR A 171 -15.46 -11.35 -15.89
N ASP A 172 -16.06 -11.67 -17.04
CA ASP A 172 -15.75 -12.90 -17.80
C ASP A 172 -14.27 -12.95 -18.22
N ALA A 173 -13.73 -11.80 -18.66
CA ALA A 173 -12.31 -11.67 -18.99
C ALA A 173 -11.41 -11.82 -17.75
N LEU A 174 -11.82 -11.29 -16.59
CA LEU A 174 -11.05 -11.42 -15.34
C LEU A 174 -11.04 -12.88 -14.85
N GLN A 175 -12.16 -13.59 -14.99
CA GLN A 175 -12.25 -15.02 -14.67
C GLN A 175 -11.37 -15.86 -15.60
N GLN A 176 -11.35 -15.56 -16.91
CA GLN A 176 -10.47 -16.22 -17.86
C GLN A 176 -8.99 -16.08 -17.45
N VAL A 177 -8.55 -14.87 -17.11
CA VAL A 177 -7.15 -14.63 -16.69
C VAL A 177 -6.87 -15.30 -15.35
N PHE A 178 -7.79 -15.27 -14.38
CA PHE A 178 -7.66 -16.06 -13.14
C PHE A 178 -7.44 -17.54 -13.45
N CYS A 179 -8.23 -18.12 -14.36
CA CYS A 179 -8.13 -19.53 -14.74
C CYS A 179 -6.77 -19.86 -15.36
N GLU A 180 -6.17 -18.95 -16.12
CA GLU A 180 -4.81 -19.11 -16.64
C GLU A 180 -3.77 -19.10 -15.51
N PHE A 181 -3.87 -18.16 -14.56
CA PHE A 181 -2.98 -18.09 -13.38
C PHE A 181 -3.16 -19.28 -12.43
N ASN A 182 -4.35 -19.86 -12.36
CA ASN A 182 -4.61 -21.05 -11.57
C ASN A 182 -4.29 -22.36 -12.33
N GLY A 183 -3.94 -22.31 -13.62
CA GLY A 183 -3.69 -23.49 -14.44
C GLY A 183 -4.94 -24.32 -14.75
N PHE A 184 -6.11 -23.69 -14.71
CA PHE A 184 -7.44 -24.30 -14.88
C PHE A 184 -7.73 -25.43 -13.89
N LYS A 185 -7.21 -25.34 -12.65
CA LYS A 185 -7.41 -26.33 -11.59
C LYS A 185 -8.70 -26.08 -10.80
N ASP A 186 -9.14 -24.83 -10.69
CA ASP A 186 -10.37 -24.44 -10.01
C ASP A 186 -11.61 -24.96 -10.77
N PRO A 187 -12.59 -25.58 -10.08
CA PRO A 187 -13.83 -26.05 -10.71
C PRO A 187 -14.59 -24.99 -11.51
N ALA A 188 -14.56 -23.72 -11.08
CA ALA A 188 -15.19 -22.61 -11.78
C ALA A 188 -14.57 -22.32 -13.16
N CYS A 189 -13.37 -22.85 -13.42
CA CYS A 189 -12.66 -22.69 -14.69
C CYS A 189 -13.04 -23.70 -15.77
N ALA A 190 -13.94 -24.65 -15.48
CA ALA A 190 -14.34 -25.68 -16.45
C ALA A 190 -14.92 -25.07 -17.74
N ASP A 191 -15.75 -24.03 -17.61
CA ASP A 191 -16.40 -23.35 -18.75
C ASP A 191 -15.45 -22.46 -19.56
N TYR A 192 -14.25 -22.18 -19.03
CA TYR A 192 -13.23 -21.31 -19.63
C TYR A 192 -12.12 -22.12 -20.33
N LYS A 193 -12.13 -23.44 -20.19
CA LYS A 193 -11.12 -24.32 -20.77
C LYS A 193 -11.35 -24.54 -22.27
N THR A 194 -10.32 -24.30 -23.07
CA THR A 194 -10.31 -24.56 -24.52
C THR A 194 -9.33 -25.68 -24.86
N GLU A 195 -9.32 -26.15 -26.12
CA GLU A 195 -8.36 -27.16 -26.60
C GLU A 195 -6.88 -26.71 -26.46
N ASN A 196 -6.64 -25.39 -26.43
CA ASN A 196 -5.31 -24.80 -26.27
C ASN A 196 -4.96 -24.48 -24.80
N SER A 197 -5.89 -24.68 -23.86
CA SER A 197 -5.64 -24.42 -22.44
C SER A 197 -4.73 -25.51 -21.86
N SER A 198 -3.50 -25.13 -21.51
CA SER A 198 -2.57 -26.03 -20.81
C SER A 198 -2.93 -26.10 -19.33
N SER A 199 -3.14 -27.30 -18.81
CA SER A 199 -3.19 -27.54 -17.37
C SER A 199 -1.76 -27.59 -16.83
N SER A 200 -1.18 -26.42 -16.57
CA SER A 200 0.10 -26.26 -15.89
C SER A 200 -0.09 -26.21 -14.38
N GLU A 201 1.00 -26.03 -13.63
CA GLU A 201 0.92 -25.79 -12.19
C GLU A 201 0.21 -24.48 -11.83
N GLY A 202 0.01 -23.57 -12.79
CA GLY A 202 -0.43 -22.20 -12.55
C GLY A 202 0.75 -21.25 -12.25
N PHE A 203 0.47 -19.97 -12.17
CA PHE A 203 1.37 -18.90 -11.75
C PHE A 203 0.74 -18.14 -10.57
N HIS A 204 0.96 -18.65 -9.37
CA HIS A 204 0.48 -18.11 -8.09
C HIS A 204 1.51 -18.42 -7.00
N TYR A 205 1.37 -17.79 -5.84
CA TYR A 205 2.17 -18.11 -4.66
C TYR A 205 1.28 -18.56 -3.50
N GLU A 206 1.86 -19.38 -2.63
CA GLU A 206 1.22 -19.82 -1.39
C GLU A 206 1.19 -18.67 -0.38
N HIS A 207 0.12 -18.61 0.41
CA HIS A 207 0.03 -17.68 1.53
C HIS A 207 1.08 -18.03 2.59
N ASP A 208 1.82 -17.02 3.02
CA ASP A 208 2.75 -17.18 4.12
C ASP A 208 2.01 -17.17 5.48
N LYS A 209 2.78 -17.31 6.56
CA LYS A 209 2.25 -17.31 7.92
C LYS A 209 1.62 -15.97 8.36
N TYR A 210 1.81 -14.89 7.60
CA TYR A 210 1.33 -13.55 7.92
C TYR A 210 0.03 -13.20 7.20
N PHE A 211 -0.33 -13.92 6.14
CA PHE A 211 -1.54 -13.65 5.34
C PHE A 211 -2.81 -13.49 6.20
N ASP A 212 -3.06 -14.42 7.12
CA ASP A 212 -4.21 -14.39 8.04
C ASP A 212 -3.85 -13.84 9.44
N ALA A 213 -2.61 -13.39 9.65
CA ALA A 213 -2.19 -12.90 10.95
C ALA A 213 -2.91 -11.58 11.29
N PRO A 214 -3.31 -11.37 12.55
CA PRO A 214 -3.89 -10.10 12.96
C PRO A 214 -2.85 -8.98 12.81
N VAL A 215 -3.25 -7.88 12.18
CA VAL A 215 -2.44 -6.67 12.15
C VAL A 215 -2.54 -5.98 13.51
N VAL A 216 -1.41 -5.85 14.21
CA VAL A 216 -1.30 -5.19 15.51
C VAL A 216 -0.32 -4.05 15.38
N LEU A 217 -0.75 -2.82 15.69
CA LEU A 217 0.14 -1.67 15.68
C LEU A 217 1.12 -1.77 16.86
N PRO A 218 2.42 -1.47 16.65
CA PRO A 218 3.37 -1.28 17.75
C PRO A 218 2.92 -0.18 18.73
N ASP A 219 3.36 -0.25 19.98
CA ASP A 219 2.96 0.68 21.07
C ASP A 219 3.19 2.17 20.77
N HIS A 220 4.11 2.48 19.85
CA HIS A 220 4.44 3.85 19.45
C HIS A 220 3.74 4.29 18.14
N ALA A 221 3.02 3.38 17.47
CA ALA A 221 2.39 3.62 16.19
C ALA A 221 0.89 3.87 16.33
N SER A 222 0.36 4.72 15.46
CA SER A 222 -1.08 4.94 15.26
C SER A 222 -1.42 4.80 13.77
N ALA A 223 -2.70 4.73 13.44
CA ALA A 223 -3.16 4.63 12.06
C ALA A 223 -4.24 5.66 11.73
N LEU A 224 -4.16 6.23 10.53
CA LEU A 224 -5.22 7.03 9.91
C LEU A 224 -5.76 6.26 8.70
N ILE A 225 -7.06 5.95 8.71
CA ILE A 225 -7.76 5.27 7.61
C ILE A 225 -8.70 6.27 6.95
N ILE A 226 -8.53 6.52 5.64
CA ILE A 226 -9.37 7.43 4.86
C ILE A 226 -10.15 6.63 3.83
N ASN A 227 -11.46 6.84 3.77
CA ASN A 227 -12.36 6.13 2.86
C ASN A 227 -13.25 7.08 2.06
N GLY A 228 -13.52 6.70 0.80
CA GLY A 228 -14.54 7.32 -0.04
C GLY A 228 -15.82 6.46 -0.09
N GLY A 229 -16.99 7.08 0.14
CA GLY A 229 -18.27 6.38 0.11
C GLY A 229 -18.76 6.00 -1.29
N LEU A 230 -18.16 6.54 -2.35
CA LEU A 230 -18.40 6.16 -3.75
C LEU A 230 -17.21 5.40 -4.35
N ASP A 231 -16.35 4.83 -3.51
CA ASP A 231 -15.25 3.96 -3.93
C ASP A 231 -15.76 2.54 -4.19
N PHE A 232 -16.07 2.23 -5.45
CA PHE A 232 -16.52 0.90 -5.84
C PHE A 232 -15.36 -0.11 -6.04
N ALA A 233 -14.11 0.36 -6.07
CA ALA A 233 -12.94 -0.51 -6.25
C ALA A 233 -12.39 -1.01 -4.91
N THR A 234 -12.40 -0.14 -3.89
CA THR A 234 -12.15 -0.48 -2.49
C THR A 234 -13.32 -0.07 -1.61
N PRO A 235 -14.41 -0.88 -1.60
CA PRO A 235 -15.61 -0.61 -0.83
C PRO A 235 -15.35 -0.22 0.62
N LEU A 236 -16.14 0.76 1.09
CA LEU A 236 -16.03 1.38 2.40
C LEU A 236 -15.90 0.37 3.54
N GLU A 237 -16.65 -0.74 3.47
CA GLU A 237 -16.71 -1.76 4.51
C GLU A 237 -15.34 -2.38 4.81
N PHE A 238 -14.45 -2.46 3.80
CA PHE A 238 -13.09 -2.98 3.99
C PHE A 238 -12.24 -2.03 4.84
N GLY A 239 -12.32 -0.72 4.60
CA GLY A 239 -11.66 0.28 5.43
C GLY A 239 -12.23 0.34 6.85
N GLU A 240 -13.53 0.16 7.01
CA GLU A 240 -14.15 0.06 8.34
C GLU A 240 -13.72 -1.19 9.10
N LEU A 241 -13.59 -2.32 8.40
CA LEU A 241 -13.06 -3.55 8.99
C LEU A 241 -11.60 -3.36 9.42
N LEU A 242 -10.77 -2.73 8.59
CA LEU A 242 -9.39 -2.42 8.94
C LEU A 242 -9.31 -1.53 10.19
N TYR A 243 -10.09 -0.46 10.25
CA TYR A 243 -10.19 0.39 11.43
C TYR A 243 -10.57 -0.40 12.69
N LYS A 244 -11.59 -1.26 12.62
CA LYS A 244 -12.01 -2.10 13.75
C LYS A 244 -10.90 -3.01 14.26
N LYS A 245 -10.04 -3.53 13.36
CA LYS A 245 -8.90 -4.37 13.72
C LYS A 245 -7.78 -3.58 14.41
N LEU A 246 -7.58 -2.32 14.04
CA LEU A 246 -6.44 -1.51 14.51
C LEU A 246 -6.71 -0.62 15.71
N ARG A 247 -7.96 -0.14 15.89
CA ARG A 247 -8.30 0.95 16.83
C ARG A 247 -7.93 0.69 18.29
N ASP A 248 -7.86 -0.58 18.69
CA ASP A 248 -7.59 -1.00 20.07
C ASP A 248 -6.13 -1.49 20.24
N THR A 249 -5.24 -1.17 19.28
CA THR A 249 -3.81 -1.54 19.25
C THR A 249 -2.93 -0.29 19.15
N GLY A 250 -1.66 -0.39 19.53
CA GLY A 250 -0.71 0.73 19.50
C GLY A 250 -1.22 1.96 20.27
N ARG A 251 -1.04 3.15 19.68
CA ARG A 251 -1.64 4.42 20.12
C ARG A 251 -3.07 4.64 19.61
N GLY A 252 -3.66 3.63 18.97
CA GLY A 252 -5.00 3.68 18.41
C GLY A 252 -5.04 4.02 16.92
N ALA A 253 -6.26 4.12 16.40
CA ALA A 253 -6.51 4.44 15.01
C ALA A 253 -7.64 5.47 14.88
N MET A 254 -7.61 6.24 13.81
CA MET A 254 -8.64 7.17 13.39
C MET A 254 -9.19 6.75 12.02
N LYS A 255 -10.50 6.93 11.82
CA LYS A 255 -11.14 6.74 10.52
C LYS A 255 -11.81 8.02 10.07
N VAL A 256 -11.58 8.41 8.82
CA VAL A 256 -12.26 9.52 8.14
C VAL A 256 -12.99 8.97 6.92
N ASN A 257 -14.30 9.21 6.87
CA ASN A 257 -15.14 8.80 5.75
C ASN A 257 -15.66 10.05 5.05
N PHE A 258 -15.35 10.19 3.76
CA PHE A 258 -16.01 11.17 2.91
C PHE A 258 -17.16 10.49 2.20
N ALA A 259 -18.39 10.89 2.51
CA ALA A 259 -19.59 10.21 2.01
C ALA A 259 -19.64 10.08 0.47
N TYR A 260 -19.09 11.05 -0.25
CA TYR A 260 -19.06 11.09 -1.72
C TYR A 260 -17.66 10.98 -2.30
N GLY A 261 -16.67 10.58 -1.50
CA GLY A 261 -15.30 10.43 -1.95
C GLY A 261 -15.13 9.33 -2.99
N THR A 262 -14.22 9.55 -3.94
CA THR A 262 -13.89 8.60 -5.01
C THR A 262 -12.76 7.64 -4.62
N HIS A 263 -12.44 6.70 -5.51
CA HIS A 263 -11.32 5.79 -5.35
C HIS A 263 -9.96 6.48 -5.16
N CYS A 264 -9.05 5.84 -4.41
CA CYS A 264 -7.72 6.28 -3.98
C CYS A 264 -7.72 7.53 -3.09
N GLY A 265 -8.29 8.61 -3.58
CA GLY A 265 -8.25 9.91 -2.96
C GLY A 265 -9.21 10.06 -1.80
N GLY A 266 -10.18 9.15 -1.66
CA GLY A 266 -11.15 9.17 -0.57
C GLY A 266 -12.00 10.43 -0.50
N GLU A 267 -11.80 11.45 -1.35
CA GLU A 267 -12.46 12.75 -1.39
C GLU A 267 -12.74 13.06 -2.87
N ALA A 268 -13.90 13.66 -3.16
CA ALA A 268 -14.19 14.20 -4.48
C ALA A 268 -13.74 15.66 -4.50
N VAL A 269 -12.66 15.94 -5.21
CA VAL A 269 -12.07 17.28 -5.27
C VAL A 269 -12.44 17.94 -6.60
N GLU A 270 -12.94 19.18 -6.56
CA GLU A 270 -13.07 20.01 -7.76
C GLU A 270 -11.68 20.37 -8.30
N PRO A 271 -11.47 20.43 -9.63
CA PRO A 271 -10.16 20.69 -10.22
C PRO A 271 -9.45 21.98 -9.77
N ASP A 272 -10.17 22.93 -9.16
CA ASP A 272 -9.70 24.24 -8.73
C ASP A 272 -9.75 24.49 -7.21
N ALA A 273 -10.10 23.49 -6.40
CA ALA A 273 -10.17 23.64 -4.95
C ALA A 273 -8.77 23.87 -4.34
N SER A 274 -8.61 24.98 -3.59
CA SER A 274 -7.40 25.25 -2.81
C SER A 274 -7.30 24.26 -1.65
N THR A 275 -6.33 23.35 -1.72
CA THR A 275 -6.03 22.28 -0.75
C THR A 275 -7.23 21.37 -0.42
N PRO A 276 -7.27 20.15 -1.00
CA PRO A 276 -8.25 19.12 -0.63
C PRO A 276 -8.30 18.87 0.89
N CYS A 277 -9.49 18.67 1.46
CA CYS A 277 -9.64 18.45 2.89
C CYS A 277 -8.88 17.21 3.37
N ARG A 278 -8.83 16.14 2.55
CA ARG A 278 -8.01 14.94 2.79
C ARG A 278 -6.57 15.31 3.09
N ASP A 279 -5.97 16.15 2.25
CA ASP A 279 -4.55 16.49 2.37
C ASP A 279 -4.29 17.29 3.64
N GLY A 280 -5.22 18.19 4.01
CA GLY A 280 -5.17 18.90 5.29
C GLY A 280 -5.21 17.96 6.51
N ILE A 281 -6.06 16.94 6.48
CA ILE A 281 -6.16 15.92 7.53
C ILE A 281 -4.86 15.10 7.63
N ILE A 282 -4.33 14.64 6.49
CA ILE A 282 -3.06 13.89 6.45
C ILE A 282 -1.91 14.74 6.99
N SER A 283 -1.80 16.00 6.57
CA SER A 283 -0.77 16.91 7.05
C SER A 283 -0.92 17.20 8.54
N SER A 284 -2.14 17.34 9.06
CA SER A 284 -2.38 17.48 10.50
C SER A 284 -1.95 16.24 11.28
N PHE A 285 -2.23 15.03 10.77
CA PHE A 285 -1.79 13.78 11.39
C PHE A 285 -0.26 13.68 11.45
N ILE A 286 0.44 14.06 10.38
CA ILE A 286 1.91 14.06 10.33
C ILE A 286 2.51 15.13 11.27
N ALA A 287 1.95 16.33 11.25
CA ALA A 287 2.42 17.44 12.08
C ALA A 287 2.29 17.11 13.59
N ASN A 288 1.26 16.37 13.98
CA ASN A 288 0.99 15.98 15.36
C ASN A 288 1.58 14.60 15.75
N ASP A 289 2.61 14.13 15.03
CA ASP A 289 3.29 12.86 15.35
C ASP A 289 2.32 11.66 15.44
N GLY A 290 1.31 11.65 14.58
CA GLY A 290 0.29 10.61 14.55
C GLY A 290 -0.64 10.60 15.77
N ASP A 291 -0.68 11.65 16.59
CA ASP A 291 -1.67 11.76 17.66
C ASP A 291 -3.07 11.93 17.05
N VAL A 292 -3.89 10.88 17.18
CA VAL A 292 -5.22 10.80 16.55
C VAL A 292 -6.22 11.78 17.16
N ASP A 293 -6.00 12.22 18.40
CA ASP A 293 -6.89 13.15 19.10
C ASP A 293 -6.61 14.62 18.71
N GLU A 294 -5.43 14.90 18.15
CA GLU A 294 -5.00 16.24 17.72
C GLU A 294 -5.18 16.47 16.21
N VAL A 295 -5.72 15.50 15.46
CA VAL A 295 -5.98 15.64 14.03
C VAL A 295 -7.13 16.61 13.79
N SER A 296 -6.86 17.69 13.06
CA SER A 296 -7.90 18.64 12.66
C SER A 296 -8.82 18.06 11.59
N LEU A 297 -10.13 18.04 11.86
CA LEU A 297 -11.18 17.72 10.90
C LEU A 297 -11.99 18.95 10.46
N ALA A 298 -11.53 20.16 10.76
CA ALA A 298 -12.31 21.38 10.54
C ALA A 298 -12.77 21.57 9.08
N CYS A 299 -11.96 21.12 8.11
CA CYS A 299 -12.30 21.21 6.69
C CYS A 299 -13.50 20.33 6.28
N MET A 300 -13.88 19.33 7.09
CA MET A 300 -14.99 18.42 6.77
C MET A 300 -16.32 19.17 6.69
N ASP A 301 -16.48 20.26 7.43
CA ASP A 301 -17.67 21.11 7.43
C ASP A 301 -17.80 21.97 6.16
N GLU A 302 -16.70 22.12 5.41
CA GLU A 302 -16.61 22.95 4.20
C GLU A 302 -16.81 22.12 2.92
N ILE A 303 -16.87 20.79 3.03
CA ILE A 303 -17.00 19.89 1.89
C ILE A 303 -18.38 20.08 1.24
N PRO A 304 -18.44 20.38 -0.07
CA PRO A 304 -19.69 20.52 -0.78
C PRO A 304 -20.56 19.26 -0.66
N THR A 305 -21.86 19.44 -0.49
CA THR A 305 -22.81 18.33 -0.59
C THR A 305 -22.95 17.93 -2.05
N ALA A 306 -22.72 16.65 -2.36
CA ALA A 306 -22.95 16.15 -3.72
C ALA A 306 -24.42 16.31 -4.11
N SER A 307 -24.66 16.88 -5.30
CA SER A 307 -25.98 17.05 -5.88
C SER A 307 -26.08 16.25 -7.17
N PHE A 308 -26.89 15.20 -7.17
CA PHE A 308 -27.23 14.42 -8.36
C PHE A 308 -28.56 14.94 -8.91
N ALA A 309 -28.51 16.11 -9.56
CA ALA A 309 -29.67 16.73 -10.22
C ALA A 309 -29.73 16.34 -11.70
#